data_AF-A0A0Q4GRS4-F1
#
_entry.id   AF-A0A0Q4GRS4-F1
#
_cell.length_a   1.000
_cell.length_b   1.000
_cell.length_c   1.000
_cell.angle_alpha   90.00
_cell.angle_beta   90.00
_cell.angle_gamma   90.00
#
_symmetry.space_group_name_H-M   'P 1'
#
loop_
_entity.id
_entity.type
_entity.pdbx_description
1 polymer ?
#
loop_
_entity_poly.entity_id
_entity_poly.type
_entity_poly.pdbx_seq_one_letter_code
_entity_poly.pdbx_strand_id
1 'polypeptide(L)'
;MLLTSCSNSSKIIHYQYKGVVITRVNGYPKDYFYYGKFDNTKNLPKDYILSKFSGFDGLMSAFLVFKKDKTVEIIPVADDFTKIGDNASLKLNSEIENIDFIHWRDSTSNNLDSIVEVSDDLKLEIARNKDGRSKVKATYDRSL
;
A
#
# COMPACT_ATOMS: atom_id res chain seq x y z
N MET A 1 -17.92 23.67 26.63
CA MET A 1 -17.79 22.27 26.20
C MET A 1 -16.92 22.28 24.95
N LEU A 2 -15.60 22.10 25.11
CA LEU A 2 -14.68 22.06 23.97
C LEU A 2 -14.72 20.65 23.39
N LEU A 3 -15.32 20.51 22.20
CA LEU A 3 -15.11 19.36 21.33
C LEU A 3 -13.66 19.41 20.86
N THR A 4 -12.76 18.76 21.59
CA THR A 4 -11.41 18.47 21.09
C THR A 4 -11.58 17.53 19.91
N SER A 5 -11.55 18.09 18.70
CA SER A 5 -11.38 17.33 17.47
C SER A 5 -10.14 16.45 17.65
N CYS A 6 -10.33 15.14 17.78
CA CYS A 6 -9.26 14.18 17.62
C CYS A 6 -8.68 14.39 16.23
N SER A 7 -7.54 15.05 16.15
CA SER A 7 -6.75 15.09 14.93
C SER A 7 -6.37 13.64 14.62
N ASN A 8 -7.10 12.98 13.72
CA ASN A 8 -6.68 11.73 13.13
C ASN A 8 -5.38 12.02 12.36
N SER A 9 -4.25 11.89 13.03
CA SER A 9 -2.94 12.01 12.40
C SER A 9 -2.86 10.91 11.33
N SER A 10 -2.68 11.32 10.07
CA SER A 10 -2.46 10.37 8.99
C SER A 10 -1.25 9.50 9.33
N LYS A 11 -1.44 8.18 9.30
CA LYS A 11 -0.34 7.25 9.59
C LYS A 11 0.50 7.10 8.34
N ILE A 12 1.81 7.33 8.45
CA ILE A 12 2.74 7.15 7.35
C ILE A 12 3.43 5.80 7.49
N ILE A 13 3.44 5.04 6.41
CA ILE A 13 4.08 3.72 6.35
C ILE A 13 5.04 3.72 5.16
N HIS A 14 6.29 3.38 5.40
CA HIS A 14 7.30 3.21 4.34
C HIS A 14 7.56 1.72 4.12
N TYR A 15 7.33 1.24 2.89
CA TYR A 15 7.69 -0.11 2.46
C TYR A 15 8.97 -0.03 1.62
N GLN A 16 10.04 -0.67 2.09
CA GLN A 16 11.35 -0.59 1.46
C GLN A 16 11.86 -1.98 1.05
N TYR A 17 12.31 -2.10 -0.20
CA TYR A 17 12.97 -3.30 -0.70
C TYR A 17 14.07 -2.93 -1.70
N LYS A 18 15.30 -3.41 -1.47
CA LYS A 18 16.48 -3.20 -2.34
C LYS A 18 16.66 -1.74 -2.83
N GLY A 19 16.43 -0.77 -1.93
CA GLY A 19 16.60 0.66 -2.20
C GLY A 19 15.39 1.36 -2.84
N VAL A 20 14.34 0.62 -3.22
CA VAL A 20 13.05 1.19 -3.63
C VAL A 20 12.18 1.40 -2.41
N VAL A 21 11.45 2.51 -2.36
CA VAL A 21 10.54 2.85 -1.25
C VAL A 21 9.17 3.19 -1.83
N ILE A 22 8.11 2.61 -1.26
CA ILE A 22 6.75 3.11 -1.40
C ILE A 22 6.32 3.72 -0.07
N THR A 23 5.76 4.93 -0.11
CA THR A 23 5.09 5.51 1.04
C THR A 23 3.59 5.30 0.92
N ARG A 24 2.95 4.78 1.96
CA ARG A 24 1.51 4.81 2.16
C ARG A 24 1.18 5.87 3.20
N VAL A 25 0.31 6.81 2.85
CA VAL A 25 -0.31 7.73 3.80
C VAL A 25 -1.74 7.23 4.01
N ASN A 26 -2.00 6.71 5.21
CA ASN A 26 -3.34 6.26 5.60
C ASN A 26 -4.12 7.44 6.15
N GLY A 27 -5.22 7.77 5.48
CA GLY A 27 -6.14 8.85 5.81
C GLY A 27 -7.57 8.36 5.66
N TYR A 28 -7.94 7.36 6.47
CA TYR A 28 -9.25 6.70 6.44
C TYR A 28 -10.41 7.65 6.07
N PRO A 29 -11.25 7.30 5.08
CA PRO A 29 -11.31 6.01 4.37
C PRO A 29 -10.52 6.01 3.05
N LYS A 30 -9.38 6.72 3.02
CA LYS A 30 -8.54 6.86 1.82
C LYS A 30 -7.10 6.54 2.14
N ASP A 31 -6.47 5.82 1.24
CA ASP A 31 -5.03 5.57 1.30
C ASP A 31 -4.36 6.08 0.05
N TYR A 32 -3.20 6.71 0.23
CA TYR A 32 -2.41 7.26 -0.85
C TYR A 32 -1.07 6.55 -0.90
N PHE A 33 -0.71 6.02 -2.07
CA PHE A 33 0.53 5.31 -2.31
C PHE A 33 1.43 6.13 -3.23
N TYR A 34 2.67 6.35 -2.81
CA TYR A 34 3.65 7.20 -3.49
C TYR A 34 4.93 6.43 -3.75
N TYR A 35 5.57 6.67 -4.90
CA TYR A 35 6.92 6.18 -5.16
C TYR A 35 7.95 7.13 -4.54
N GLY A 36 8.76 6.60 -3.63
CA GLY A 36 9.75 7.34 -2.85
C GLY A 36 9.34 7.52 -1.39
N LYS A 37 10.26 8.10 -0.61
CA LYS A 37 10.03 8.43 0.80
C LYS A 37 9.32 9.78 0.89
N PHE A 38 8.17 9.81 1.56
CA PHE A 38 7.44 11.03 1.88
C PHE A 38 7.50 11.31 3.39
N ASP A 39 7.64 12.59 3.72
CA ASP A 39 7.55 13.13 5.08
C ASP A 39 6.34 14.07 5.15
N ASN A 40 5.64 14.11 6.29
CA ASN A 40 4.43 14.91 6.48
C ASN A 40 4.67 16.42 6.56
N THR A 41 5.91 16.88 6.40
CA THR A 41 6.26 18.31 6.40
C THR A 41 6.14 18.94 5.01
N LYS A 42 5.96 18.11 3.98
CA LYS A 42 5.86 18.52 2.57
C LYS A 42 4.43 18.41 2.06
N ASN A 43 4.17 19.12 0.96
CA ASN A 43 2.95 18.93 0.17
C ASN A 43 2.88 17.49 -0.35
N LEU A 44 1.66 16.95 -0.43
CA LEU A 44 1.43 15.63 -1.01
C LEU A 44 1.99 15.57 -2.44
N PRO A 45 2.68 14.48 -2.82
CA PRO A 45 3.12 14.29 -4.20
C PRO A 45 1.95 14.31 -5.18
N LYS A 46 2.20 14.82 -6.39
CA LYS A 46 1.18 14.91 -7.47
C LYS A 46 0.87 13.55 -8.10
N ASP A 47 1.85 12.65 -8.09
CA ASP A 47 1.71 11.30 -8.65
C ASP A 47 1.51 10.28 -7.54
N TYR A 48 0.39 9.57 -7.59
CA TYR A 48 0.02 8.60 -6.57
C TYR A 48 -0.98 7.58 -7.09
N ILE A 49 -1.09 6.46 -6.38
CA ILE A 49 -2.25 5.58 -6.47
C ILE A 49 -3.11 5.82 -5.24
N LEU A 50 -4.40 6.10 -5.46
CA LEU A 50 -5.40 6.32 -4.42
C LEU A 50 -6.23 5.06 -4.26
N SER A 51 -6.37 4.58 -3.04
CA SER A 51 -7.41 3.63 -2.64
C SER A 51 -8.53 4.37 -1.90
N LYS A 52 -9.78 4.11 -2.26
CA LYS A 52 -10.97 4.62 -1.58
C LYS A 52 -11.86 3.45 -1.18
N PHE A 53 -12.32 3.45 0.06
CA PHE A 53 -13.12 2.34 0.59
C PHE A 53 -14.33 2.80 1.39
N SER A 54 -15.38 2.00 1.47
CA SER A 54 -16.55 2.33 2.28
C SER A 54 -16.21 2.12 3.76
N GLY A 55 -16.35 3.17 4.57
CA GLY A 55 -15.85 3.10 5.95
C GLY A 55 -16.56 2.10 6.87
N PHE A 56 -17.81 1.71 6.57
CA PHE A 56 -18.60 0.89 7.48
C PHE A 56 -18.36 -0.62 7.31
N ASP A 57 -18.01 -1.04 6.11
CA ASP A 57 -17.98 -2.43 5.64
C ASP A 57 -16.93 -2.71 4.53
N GLY A 58 -16.29 -1.67 4.00
CA GLY A 58 -15.24 -1.76 2.99
C GLY A 58 -13.91 -2.12 3.62
N LEU A 59 -13.09 -2.84 2.85
CA LEU A 59 -11.84 -3.42 3.31
C LEU A 59 -10.79 -3.19 2.24
N MET A 60 -9.71 -2.51 2.63
CA MET A 60 -8.61 -2.24 1.70
C MET A 60 -7.66 -3.41 1.74
N SER A 61 -7.43 -4.00 0.58
CA SER A 61 -6.44 -5.06 0.41
C SER A 61 -5.78 -4.96 -0.97
N ALA A 62 -4.46 -5.02 -1.00
CA ALA A 62 -3.68 -5.07 -2.23
C ALA A 62 -2.32 -5.74 -2.01
N PHE A 63 -1.61 -6.00 -3.10
CA PHE A 63 -0.20 -6.38 -3.08
C PHE A 63 0.66 -5.26 -3.67
N LEU A 64 1.75 -4.91 -2.99
CA LEU A 64 2.82 -4.12 -3.57
C LEU A 64 3.93 -5.08 -4.04
N VAL A 65 4.19 -5.12 -5.34
CA VAL A 65 5.15 -6.01 -5.97
C VAL A 65 6.37 -5.20 -6.43
N PHE A 66 7.48 -5.33 -5.71
CA PHE A 66 8.74 -4.66 -6.03
C PHE A 66 9.48 -5.45 -7.11
N LYS A 67 9.61 -4.87 -8.31
CA LYS A 67 10.20 -5.52 -9.48
C LYS A 67 11.72 -5.25 -9.56
N LYS A 68 12.42 -6.09 -10.33
CA LYS A 68 13.89 -5.99 -10.51
C LYS A 68 14.32 -4.70 -11.20
N ASP A 69 13.47 -4.14 -12.07
CA ASP A 69 13.68 -2.88 -12.77
C ASP A 69 13.42 -1.64 -11.90
N LYS A 70 13.27 -1.84 -10.59
CA LYS A 70 12.94 -0.82 -9.58
C LYS A 70 11.54 -0.23 -9.71
N THR A 71 10.67 -0.75 -10.58
CA THR A 71 9.26 -0.36 -10.57
C THR A 71 8.50 -1.09 -9.46
N VAL A 72 7.38 -0.52 -9.02
CA VAL A 72 6.44 -1.17 -8.11
C VAL A 72 5.08 -1.22 -8.75
N GLU A 73 4.49 -2.41 -8.71
CA GLU A 73 3.14 -2.66 -9.20
C GLU A 73 2.21 -2.89 -8.01
N ILE A 74 1.08 -2.19 -8.00
CA ILE A 74 -0.02 -2.43 -7.06
C ILE A 74 -1.04 -3.34 -7.75
N ILE A 75 -1.32 -4.49 -7.14
CA ILE A 75 -2.37 -5.40 -7.55
C ILE A 75 -3.49 -5.32 -6.51
N PRO A 76 -4.61 -4.63 -6.81
CA PRO A 76 -5.77 -4.56 -5.91
C PRO A 76 -6.39 -5.94 -5.67
N VAL A 77 -6.93 -6.16 -4.48
CA VAL A 77 -7.71 -7.36 -4.12
C VAL A 77 -9.13 -6.97 -3.72
N ALA A 78 -9.26 -5.87 -2.97
CA ALA A 78 -10.52 -5.27 -2.58
C ALA A 78 -10.38 -3.74 -2.63
N ASP A 79 -11.50 -3.05 -2.86
CA ASP A 79 -11.66 -1.61 -3.07
C ASP A 79 -11.24 -1.04 -4.42
N ASP A 80 -11.66 0.21 -4.64
CA ASP A 80 -11.35 1.00 -5.81
C ASP A 80 -9.96 1.63 -5.67
N PHE A 81 -9.07 1.25 -6.59
CA PHE A 81 -7.77 1.87 -6.78
C PHE A 81 -7.77 2.73 -8.04
N THR A 82 -7.23 3.94 -7.95
CA THR A 82 -7.11 4.85 -9.10
C THR A 82 -5.70 5.43 -9.15
N LYS A 83 -5.06 5.34 -10.32
CA LYS A 83 -3.78 6.01 -10.56
C LYS A 83 -4.02 7.48 -10.94
N ILE A 84 -3.34 8.38 -10.25
CA ILE A 84 -3.29 9.82 -10.52
C ILE A 84 -1.85 10.19 -10.86
N GLY A 85 -1.67 10.93 -11.96
CA GLY A 85 -0.35 11.25 -12.51
C GLY A 85 0.24 10.13 -13.38
N ASP A 86 1.46 10.33 -13.86
CA ASP A 86 2.07 9.53 -14.94
C ASP A 86 3.38 8.84 -14.53
N ASN A 87 3.71 8.83 -13.23
CA ASN A 87 4.92 8.19 -12.73
C ASN A 87 5.05 6.73 -13.21
N ALA A 88 6.03 6.47 -14.06
CA ALA A 88 6.25 5.18 -14.69
C ALA A 88 6.77 4.09 -13.72
N SER A 89 7.33 4.52 -12.58
CA SER A 89 7.85 3.62 -11.54
C SER A 89 6.76 3.12 -10.59
N LEU A 90 5.56 3.72 -10.59
CA LEU A 90 4.41 3.28 -9.82
C LEU A 90 3.27 2.84 -10.75
N LYS A 91 3.01 1.54 -10.81
CA LYS A 91 2.03 0.94 -11.73
C LYS A 91 0.82 0.45 -10.94
N LEU A 92 -0.36 0.58 -11.54
CA LEU A 92 -1.59 -0.01 -11.05
C LEU A 92 -1.99 -1.11 -12.02
N ASN A 93 -2.18 -2.32 -11.51
CA ASN A 93 -2.68 -3.46 -12.27
C ASN A 93 -4.09 -3.80 -11.78
N SER A 94 -5.04 -2.93 -12.12
CA SER A 94 -6.46 -3.03 -11.72
C SER A 94 -7.28 -3.96 -12.63
N GLU A 95 -6.70 -4.44 -13.73
CA GLU A 95 -7.39 -5.20 -14.77
C GLU A 95 -6.90 -6.66 -14.84
N ILE A 96 -6.19 -7.13 -13.81
CA ILE A 96 -5.80 -8.54 -13.74
C ILE A 96 -7.06 -9.41 -13.70
N GLU A 97 -7.17 -10.37 -14.63
CA GLU A 97 -8.29 -11.29 -14.63
C GLU A 97 -8.24 -12.19 -13.38
N ASN A 98 -9.40 -12.58 -12.85
CA ASN A 98 -9.48 -13.37 -11.62
C ASN A 98 -8.63 -14.65 -11.68
N ILE A 99 -8.62 -15.34 -12.84
CA ILE A 99 -7.85 -16.57 -13.02
C ILE A 99 -6.34 -16.30 -13.04
N ASP A 100 -5.91 -15.22 -13.69
CA ASP A 100 -4.52 -14.80 -13.72
C ASP A 100 -4.04 -14.37 -12.33
N PHE A 101 -4.89 -13.69 -11.57
CA PHE A 101 -4.61 -13.35 -10.19
C PHE A 101 -4.43 -14.59 -9.32
N ILE A 102 -5.30 -15.60 -9.44
CA ILE A 102 -5.19 -16.87 -8.71
C ILE A 102 -3.86 -17.55 -9.04
N HIS A 103 -3.55 -17.71 -10.33
CA HIS A 103 -2.30 -18.33 -10.76
C HIS A 103 -1.07 -17.55 -10.29
N TRP A 104 -1.10 -16.22 -10.37
CA TRP A 104 -0.05 -15.37 -9.84
C TRP A 104 0.11 -15.55 -8.32
N ARG A 105 -0.99 -15.54 -7.57
CA ARG A 105 -0.99 -15.71 -6.10
C ARG A 105 -0.46 -17.08 -5.70
N ASP A 106 -0.87 -18.15 -6.39
CA ASP A 106 -0.39 -19.51 -6.13
C ASP A 106 1.11 -19.62 -6.38
N SER A 107 1.61 -19.03 -7.48
CA SER A 107 3.03 -19.02 -7.83
C SER A 107 3.92 -18.26 -6.83
N THR A 108 3.33 -17.34 -6.06
CA THR A 108 4.03 -16.49 -5.09
C THR A 108 3.75 -16.85 -3.64
N SER A 109 2.76 -17.72 -3.38
CA SER A 109 2.21 -18.07 -2.06
C SER A 109 3.25 -18.44 -1.02
N ASN A 110 4.33 -19.11 -1.43
CA ASN A 110 5.39 -19.58 -0.54
C ASN A 110 6.62 -18.65 -0.49
N ASN A 111 6.66 -17.56 -1.26
CA ASN A 111 7.83 -16.68 -1.31
C ASN A 111 7.45 -15.25 -1.69
N LEU A 112 7.07 -14.45 -0.69
CA LEU A 112 6.79 -13.03 -0.85
C LEU A 112 8.05 -12.15 -0.74
N ASP A 113 9.25 -12.64 -1.06
CA ASP A 113 10.54 -11.92 -0.85
C ASP A 113 10.48 -10.43 -1.23
N SER A 114 9.92 -10.13 -2.42
CA SER A 114 9.77 -8.77 -2.96
C SER A 114 8.31 -8.29 -3.01
N ILE A 115 7.42 -8.91 -2.24
CA ILE A 115 5.98 -8.63 -2.23
C ILE A 115 5.57 -8.30 -0.81
N VAL A 116 4.74 -7.28 -0.62
CA VAL A 116 4.07 -7.01 0.65
C VAL A 116 2.57 -6.93 0.39
N GLU A 117 1.81 -7.67 1.17
CA GLU A 117 0.35 -7.54 1.23
C GLU A 117 0.03 -6.33 2.10
N VAL A 118 -0.84 -5.43 1.66
CA VAL A 118 -1.24 -4.24 2.42
C VAL A 118 -2.71 -4.31 2.78
N SER A 119 -3.06 -3.86 3.99
CA SER A 119 -4.45 -3.81 4.45
C SER A 119 -4.73 -2.61 5.33
N ASP A 120 -5.98 -2.15 5.38
CA ASP A 120 -6.44 -1.17 6.37
C ASP A 120 -6.34 -1.71 7.81
N ASP A 121 -6.45 -3.03 8.02
CA ASP A 121 -6.07 -3.68 9.27
C ASP A 121 -4.55 -3.96 9.31
N LEU A 122 -3.82 -3.06 9.95
CA LEU A 122 -2.36 -3.18 10.11
C LEU A 122 -1.92 -4.41 10.90
N LYS A 123 -2.73 -4.93 11.83
CA LYS A 123 -2.36 -6.16 12.57
C LYS A 123 -2.40 -7.36 11.64
N LEU A 124 -3.44 -7.43 10.81
CA LEU A 124 -3.61 -8.46 9.80
C LEU A 124 -2.51 -8.37 8.72
N GLU A 125 -2.21 -7.16 8.25
CA GLU A 125 -1.11 -6.87 7.33
C GLU A 125 0.22 -7.45 7.85
N ILE A 126 0.59 -7.11 9.10
CA ILE A 126 1.85 -7.56 9.72
C ILE A 126 1.89 -9.09 9.81
N ALA A 127 0.78 -9.71 10.23
CA ALA A 127 0.69 -11.16 10.36
C ALA A 127 0.89 -11.87 9.01
N ARG A 128 0.12 -11.48 7.99
CA ARG A 128 0.18 -12.10 6.65
C ARG A 128 1.56 -11.97 6.00
N ASN A 129 2.20 -10.82 6.13
CA ASN A 129 3.54 -10.61 5.58
C ASN A 129 4.63 -11.39 6.30
N LYS A 130 4.49 -11.59 7.61
CA LYS A 130 5.38 -12.45 8.38
C LYS A 130 5.22 -13.91 7.94
N ASP A 131 3.99 -14.38 7.82
CA ASP A 131 3.68 -15.77 7.43
C ASP A 131 4.11 -16.06 5.98
N GLY A 132 3.90 -15.10 5.07
CA GLY A 132 4.37 -15.17 3.68
C GLY A 132 5.86 -14.93 3.49
N ARG A 133 6.61 -14.69 4.59
CA ARG A 133 8.07 -14.46 4.62
C ARG A 133 8.54 -13.31 3.72
N SER A 134 7.77 -12.23 3.69
CA SER A 134 8.16 -11.03 2.97
C SER A 134 9.48 -10.45 3.51
N LYS A 135 10.36 -10.01 2.61
CA LYS A 135 11.58 -9.25 2.97
C LYS A 135 11.44 -7.76 2.71
N VAL A 136 10.24 -7.30 2.35
CA VAL A 136 9.94 -5.86 2.27
C VAL A 136 9.90 -5.32 3.71
N LYS A 137 10.77 -4.36 4.00
CA LYS A 137 10.81 -3.72 5.32
C LYS A 137 9.72 -2.66 5.40
N ALA A 138 8.72 -2.87 6.25
CA ALA A 138 7.74 -1.85 6.61
C ALA A 138 8.21 -1.04 7.84
N THR A 139 8.15 0.28 7.75
CA THR A 139 8.40 1.20 8.88
C THR A 139 7.15 2.04 9.10
N TYR A 140 6.62 2.01 10.32
CA TYR A 140 5.36 2.66 10.68
C TYR A 140 5.66 3.92 11.49
N ASP A 141 5.54 5.10 10.87
CA ASP A 141 5.68 6.37 11.55
C ASP A 141 4.39 6.66 12.32
N ARG A 142 4.48 6.61 13.65
CA ARG A 142 3.44 7.12 14.54
C ARG A 142 3.69 8.61 14.69
N SER A 143 3.07 9.42 13.86
CA SER A 143 2.76 10.81 14.23
C SER A 143 1.83 10.74 15.44
N LEU A 144 2.43 10.87 16.63
CA LEU A 144 1.79 11.01 17.94
C LEU A 144 0.78 12.16 17.95
#